data_AF-A0A6G3DLJ7-F1
#
_entry.id   AF-A0A6G3DLJ7-F1
#
_cell.length_a   1.000
_cell.length_b   1.000
_cell.length_c   1.000
_cell.angle_alpha   90.00
_cell.angle_beta   90.00
_cell.angle_gamma   90.00
#
_symmetry.space_group_name_H-M   'P 1'
#
loop_
_entity.id
_entity.type
_entity.pdbx_description
1 polymer ?
#
loop_
_entity_poly.entity_id
_entity_poly.type
_entity_poly.pdbx_seq_one_letter_code
_entity_poly.pdbx_strand_id
1 'polypeptide(L)'
;MSAVRTVLRDVPGGELGVCDAHDHLFFASPRLPGEELRDASAARAELAAFRERGGGAVVQWTPYGLGRRAADLPALSRDTGVHVLAATGLHQDVHYDEGTLAALRGRAAEVFVAELTRGIGTS
;
A
#
# COMPACT_ATOMS: atom_id res chain seq x y z
N MET A 1 -15.65 -17.71 -7.48
CA MET A 1 -15.23 -17.38 -6.10
C MET A 1 -14.60 -16.01 -6.12
N SER A 2 -14.92 -15.13 -5.16
CA SER A 2 -14.27 -13.81 -5.04
C SER A 2 -12.85 -13.97 -4.48
N ALA A 3 -11.87 -13.39 -5.15
CA ALA A 3 -10.48 -13.36 -4.72
C ALA A 3 -10.07 -11.96 -4.27
N VAL A 4 -9.10 -11.90 -3.37
CA VAL A 4 -8.47 -10.69 -2.86
C VAL A 4 -7.04 -10.62 -3.41
N ARG A 5 -6.70 -9.52 -4.07
CA ARG A 5 -5.37 -9.31 -4.67
C ARG A 5 -4.39 -8.80 -3.61
N THR A 6 -3.45 -9.65 -3.22
CA THR A 6 -2.30 -9.25 -2.40
C THR A 6 -1.11 -8.92 -3.30
N VAL A 7 -0.07 -8.31 -2.74
CA VAL A 7 1.17 -7.99 -3.48
C VAL A 7 1.94 -9.22 -3.95
N LEU A 8 1.61 -10.43 -3.45
CA LEU A 8 2.25 -11.68 -3.84
C LEU A 8 1.41 -12.50 -4.82
N ARG A 9 0.10 -12.55 -4.59
CA ARG A 9 -0.86 -13.36 -5.36
C ARG A 9 -2.30 -12.99 -4.98
N ASP A 10 -3.24 -13.47 -5.79
CA ASP A 10 -4.65 -13.48 -5.41
C ASP A 10 -4.90 -14.62 -4.38
N VAL A 11 -5.71 -14.33 -3.36
CA VAL A 11 -6.06 -15.28 -2.28
C VAL A 11 -7.58 -15.29 -2.04
N PRO A 12 -8.19 -16.42 -1.62
CA PRO A 12 -9.55 -16.42 -1.08
C PRO A 12 -9.67 -15.49 0.13
N GLY A 13 -10.80 -14.81 0.30
CA GLY A 13 -11.00 -13.88 1.42
C GLY A 13 -10.83 -14.53 2.81
N GLY A 14 -11.13 -15.83 2.93
CA GLY A 14 -10.91 -16.59 4.18
C GLY A 14 -9.43 -16.80 4.55
N GLU A 15 -8.49 -16.63 3.62
CA GLU A 15 -7.04 -16.71 3.91
C GLU A 15 -6.50 -15.43 4.58
N LEU A 16 -7.25 -14.32 4.61
CA LEU A 16 -6.76 -13.07 5.20
C LEU A 16 -6.61 -13.13 6.73
N GLY A 17 -7.36 -14.00 7.42
CA GLY A 17 -7.35 -14.06 8.88
C GLY A 17 -7.78 -12.74 9.54
N VAL A 18 -7.11 -12.35 10.63
CA VAL A 18 -7.28 -11.03 11.24
C VAL A 18 -6.68 -9.98 10.31
N CYS A 19 -7.53 -9.13 9.74
CA CYS A 19 -7.11 -8.11 8.78
C CYS A 19 -7.17 -6.72 9.43
N ASP A 20 -6.04 -6.03 9.43
CA ASP A 20 -6.06 -4.58 9.53
C ASP A 20 -6.49 -4.02 8.16
N ALA A 21 -7.68 -3.43 8.13
CA ALA A 21 -8.31 -2.99 6.89
C ALA A 21 -7.84 -1.60 6.43
N HIS A 22 -7.04 -0.88 7.22
CA HIS A 22 -6.54 0.45 6.87
C HIS A 22 -5.32 0.81 7.70
N ASP A 23 -4.13 0.69 7.11
CA ASP A 23 -2.89 1.14 7.75
C ASP A 23 -1.86 1.65 6.71
N HIS A 24 -0.77 2.23 7.18
CA HIS A 24 0.30 2.79 6.37
C HIS A 24 1.67 2.22 6.76
N LEU A 25 2.14 1.23 5.99
CA LEU A 25 3.54 0.78 6.10
C LEU A 25 4.53 1.83 5.60
N PHE A 26 4.09 2.64 4.63
CA PHE A 26 4.86 3.75 4.07
C PHE A 26 3.93 4.91 3.79
N PHE A 27 4.34 6.14 4.05
CA PHE A 27 3.54 7.33 3.81
C PHE A 27 4.42 8.58 3.80
N ALA A 28 4.21 9.45 2.84
CA ALA A 28 4.83 10.76 2.78
C ALA A 28 3.80 11.77 2.26
N SER A 29 3.69 12.91 2.93
CA SER A 29 2.77 13.98 2.53
C SER A 29 3.38 15.34 2.82
N PRO A 30 3.20 16.35 1.94
CA PRO A 30 3.59 17.73 2.20
C PRO A 30 2.93 18.34 3.46
N ARG A 31 1.84 17.72 3.97
CA ARG A 31 1.18 18.14 5.22
C ARG A 31 1.88 17.69 6.50
N LEU A 32 2.76 16.69 6.39
CA LEU A 32 3.37 16.00 7.53
C LEU A 32 4.91 15.97 7.37
N PRO A 33 5.57 17.14 7.20
CA PRO A 33 7.01 17.18 6.97
C PRO A 33 7.77 16.64 8.19
N GLY A 34 8.61 15.63 7.97
CA GLY A 34 9.39 14.97 9.02
C GLY A 34 8.69 13.82 9.74
N GLU A 35 7.43 13.53 9.40
CA GLU A 35 6.66 12.40 9.93
C GLU A 35 6.52 11.28 8.88
N GLU A 36 7.42 11.22 7.89
CA GLU A 36 7.33 10.23 6.81
C GLU A 36 7.62 8.81 7.30
N LEU A 37 6.70 7.89 6.99
CA LEU A 37 6.92 6.47 7.15
C LEU A 37 7.67 5.97 5.92
N ARG A 38 9.00 5.83 6.04
CA ARG A 38 9.87 5.44 4.92
C ARG A 38 10.91 4.39 5.27
N ASP A 39 10.89 3.84 6.47
CA ASP A 39 11.87 2.83 6.89
C ASP A 39 11.31 1.41 6.68
N ALA A 40 11.88 0.66 5.74
CA ALA A 40 11.47 -0.70 5.45
C ALA A 40 11.78 -1.68 6.59
N SER A 41 12.85 -1.43 7.38
CA SER A 41 13.16 -2.24 8.55
C SER A 41 12.14 -2.02 9.66
N ALA A 42 11.70 -0.78 9.86
CA ALA A 42 10.62 -0.45 10.80
C ALA A 42 9.30 -1.10 10.36
N ALA A 43 8.91 -0.94 9.09
CA ALA A 43 7.71 -1.58 8.54
C ALA A 43 7.73 -3.11 8.70
N ARG A 44 8.90 -3.75 8.50
CA ARG A 44 9.09 -5.19 8.72
C ARG A 44 8.89 -5.57 10.19
N ALA A 45 9.43 -4.77 11.12
CA ALA A 45 9.31 -5.02 12.55
C ALA A 45 7.85 -4.92 13.02
N GLU A 46 7.12 -3.91 12.58
CA GLU A 46 5.69 -3.74 12.90
C GLU A 46 4.84 -4.89 12.36
N LEU A 47 5.06 -5.30 11.10
CA LEU A 47 4.38 -6.46 10.51
C LEU A 47 4.68 -7.77 11.25
N ALA A 48 5.93 -7.97 11.68
CA ALA A 48 6.31 -9.14 12.45
C ALA A 48 5.62 -9.15 13.82
N ALA A 49 5.59 -8.01 14.52
CA ALA A 49 4.88 -7.86 15.78
C ALA A 49 3.37 -8.08 15.61
N PHE A 50 2.76 -7.54 14.55
CA PHE A 50 1.36 -7.79 14.21
C PHE A 50 1.09 -9.29 13.98
N ARG A 51 1.96 -9.97 13.23
CA ARG A 51 1.86 -11.42 13.01
C ARG A 51 1.94 -12.21 14.31
N GLU A 52 2.85 -11.86 15.22
CA GLU A 52 3.00 -12.51 16.54
C GLU A 52 1.72 -12.39 17.39
N ARG A 53 0.91 -11.36 17.16
CA ARG A 53 -0.40 -11.16 17.81
C ARG A 53 -1.57 -11.82 17.08
N GLY A 54 -1.32 -12.59 16.02
CA GLY A 54 -2.34 -13.29 15.23
C GLY A 54 -2.81 -12.53 13.99
N GLY A 55 -2.14 -11.43 13.63
CA GLY A 55 -2.39 -10.68 12.40
C GLY A 55 -2.15 -11.51 11.14
N GLY A 56 -3.10 -11.50 10.23
CA GLY A 56 -3.05 -12.25 8.98
C GLY A 56 -2.85 -11.38 7.74
N ALA A 57 -3.44 -10.19 7.73
CA ALA A 57 -3.36 -9.27 6.59
C ALA A 57 -3.36 -7.80 7.01
N VAL A 58 -2.71 -6.96 6.20
CA VAL A 58 -2.80 -5.51 6.29
C VAL A 58 -3.13 -4.92 4.93
N VAL A 59 -4.02 -3.95 4.92
CA VAL A 59 -4.29 -3.11 3.77
C VAL A 59 -3.40 -1.86 3.87
N GLN A 60 -2.31 -1.86 3.10
CA GLN A 60 -1.46 -0.69 2.95
C GLN A 60 -2.24 0.33 2.10
N TRP A 61 -2.67 1.41 2.75
CA TRP A 61 -3.62 2.38 2.19
C TRP A 61 -2.97 3.66 1.68
N THR A 62 -1.73 3.55 1.20
CA THR A 62 -0.99 4.68 0.66
C THR A 62 -1.12 4.74 -0.86
N PRO A 63 -1.87 5.73 -1.38
CA PRO A 63 -2.16 5.83 -2.80
C PRO A 63 -0.98 6.39 -3.60
N TYR A 64 -1.22 6.61 -4.89
CA TYR A 64 -0.28 7.27 -5.79
C TYR A 64 0.24 8.59 -5.19
N GLY A 65 1.53 8.85 -5.37
CA GLY A 65 2.16 10.13 -5.02
C GLY A 65 2.50 10.34 -3.55
N LEU A 66 2.11 9.41 -2.65
CA LEU A 66 2.32 9.58 -1.20
C LEU A 66 3.40 8.64 -0.63
N GLY A 67 4.44 8.33 -1.40
CA GLY A 67 5.57 7.53 -0.92
C GLY A 67 5.22 6.06 -0.63
N ARG A 68 4.31 5.46 -1.39
CA ARG A 68 3.80 4.08 -1.15
C ARG A 68 4.82 2.96 -1.25
N ARG A 69 6.01 3.21 -1.83
CA ARG A 69 7.15 2.26 -1.89
C ARG A 69 6.74 0.84 -2.33
N ALA A 70 5.96 0.75 -3.40
CA ALA A 70 5.31 -0.50 -3.82
C ALA A 70 6.29 -1.67 -4.08
N ALA A 71 7.53 -1.37 -4.48
CA ALA A 71 8.57 -2.37 -4.74
C ALA A 71 9.05 -3.10 -3.46
N ASP A 72 8.89 -2.50 -2.28
CA ASP A 72 9.34 -3.08 -1.01
C ASP A 72 8.29 -4.05 -0.41
N LEU A 73 7.00 -3.85 -0.74
CA LEU A 73 5.89 -4.60 -0.15
C LEU A 73 5.97 -6.12 -0.36
N PRO A 74 6.38 -6.65 -1.54
CA PRO A 74 6.50 -8.10 -1.72
C PRO A 74 7.54 -8.75 -0.80
N ALA A 75 8.66 -8.09 -0.53
CA ALA A 75 9.67 -8.61 0.40
C ALA A 75 9.12 -8.61 1.84
N LEU A 76 8.49 -7.52 2.27
CA LEU A 76 7.85 -7.41 3.58
C LEU A 76 6.79 -8.51 3.80
N SER A 77 5.92 -8.74 2.83
CA SER A 77 4.88 -9.76 2.92
C SER A 77 5.48 -11.18 3.01
N ARG A 78 6.53 -11.47 2.23
CA ARG A 78 7.23 -12.77 2.31
C ARG A 78 7.92 -12.98 3.65
N ASP A 79 8.64 -11.97 4.11
CA ASP A 79 9.49 -12.06 5.30
C ASP A 79 8.71 -12.19 6.60
N THR A 80 7.51 -11.62 6.65
CA THR A 80 6.68 -11.57 7.87
C THR A 80 5.53 -12.56 7.83
N GLY A 81 5.22 -13.12 6.65
CA GLY A 81 4.07 -13.99 6.44
C GLY A 81 2.72 -13.27 6.49
N VAL A 82 2.69 -11.94 6.63
CA VAL A 82 1.47 -11.14 6.58
C VAL A 82 1.09 -10.87 5.12
N HIS A 83 -0.18 -11.09 4.78
CA HIS A 83 -0.70 -10.69 3.48
C HIS A 83 -0.76 -9.16 3.40
N VAL A 84 -0.03 -8.56 2.45
CA VAL A 84 -0.09 -7.12 2.21
C VAL A 84 -0.95 -6.86 0.98
N LEU A 85 -1.96 -5.99 1.11
CA LEU A 85 -2.71 -5.44 -0.01
C LEU A 85 -2.22 -4.02 -0.27
N ALA A 86 -2.11 -3.63 -1.54
CA ALA A 86 -1.64 -2.30 -1.93
C ALA A 86 -2.78 -1.47 -2.54
N ALA A 87 -2.81 -0.17 -2.21
CA ALA A 87 -3.76 0.78 -2.76
C ALA A 87 -3.31 1.38 -4.10
N THR A 88 -4.30 1.67 -4.95
CA THR A 88 -4.20 2.69 -6.01
C THR A 88 -5.04 3.91 -5.59
N GLY A 89 -5.27 4.87 -6.48
CA GLY A 89 -6.13 6.02 -6.22
C GLY A 89 -5.38 7.28 -5.82
N LEU A 90 -6.10 8.20 -5.18
CA LEU A 90 -5.60 9.47 -4.64
C LEU A 90 -6.23 9.71 -3.26
N HIS A 91 -5.50 10.44 -2.41
CA HIS A 91 -6.03 11.04 -1.18
C HIS A 91 -6.68 12.41 -1.48
N GLN A 92 -6.84 13.22 -0.43
CA GLN A 92 -7.36 14.59 -0.55
C GLN A 92 -6.29 15.48 -1.15
N ASP A 93 -6.72 16.50 -1.90
CA ASP A 93 -5.86 17.46 -2.60
C ASP A 93 -4.78 18.08 -1.71
N VAL A 94 -5.11 18.33 -0.44
CA VAL A 94 -4.21 18.91 0.55
C VAL A 94 -2.94 18.11 0.80
N HIS A 95 -2.91 16.82 0.44
CA HIS A 95 -1.76 15.93 0.58
C HIS A 95 -0.84 15.91 -0.66
N TYR A 96 -1.12 16.70 -1.69
CA TYR A 96 -0.39 16.66 -2.95
C TYR A 96 0.19 18.03 -3.32
N ASP A 97 1.34 17.99 -3.98
CA ASP A 97 1.81 19.14 -4.75
C ASP A 97 1.04 19.26 -6.08
N GLU A 98 1.07 20.45 -6.67
CA GLU A 98 0.36 20.75 -7.91
C GLU A 98 0.83 19.89 -9.08
N GLY A 99 2.13 19.55 -9.14
CA GLY A 99 2.72 18.74 -10.20
C GLY A 99 2.18 17.31 -10.19
N THR A 100 2.09 16.69 -9.03
CA THR A 100 1.51 15.35 -8.86
C THR A 100 0.05 15.30 -9.32
N LEU A 101 -0.78 16.27 -8.92
CA LEU A 101 -2.18 16.32 -9.36
C LEU A 101 -2.30 16.63 -10.86
N ALA A 102 -1.47 17.51 -11.39
CA ALA A 102 -1.44 17.83 -12.81
C ALA A 102 -1.08 16.61 -13.66
N ALA A 103 -0.14 15.76 -13.20
CA ALA A 103 0.26 14.54 -13.90
C ALA A 103 -0.87 13.51 -14.05
N LEU A 104 -1.83 13.49 -13.12
CA LEU A 104 -2.99 12.59 -13.15
C LEU A 104 -4.25 13.20 -13.79
N ARG A 105 -4.29 14.52 -13.97
CA ARG A 105 -5.45 15.21 -14.52
C ARG A 105 -5.81 14.66 -15.90
N GLY A 106 -7.06 14.23 -16.06
CA GLY A 106 -7.56 13.64 -17.31
C GLY A 106 -7.18 12.17 -17.55
N ARG A 107 -6.35 11.55 -16.70
CA ARG A 107 -5.90 10.15 -16.87
C ARG A 107 -5.96 9.28 -15.60
N ALA A 108 -6.54 9.78 -14.51
CA ALA A 108 -6.59 9.08 -13.23
C ALA A 108 -7.17 7.66 -13.35
N ALA A 109 -8.29 7.50 -14.05
CA ALA A 109 -8.91 6.18 -14.26
C ALA A 109 -7.98 5.21 -15.01
N GLU A 110 -7.28 5.67 -16.06
CA GLU A 110 -6.32 4.86 -16.81
C GLU A 110 -5.20 4.36 -15.89
N VAL A 111 -4.64 5.25 -15.07
CA VAL A 111 -3.56 4.91 -14.13
C VAL A 111 -4.06 3.91 -13.09
N PHE A 112 -5.21 4.16 -12.46
CA PHE A 112 -5.72 3.26 -11.41
C PHE A 112 -6.08 1.87 -11.95
N VAL A 113 -6.69 1.81 -13.14
CA VAL A 113 -6.97 0.53 -13.80
C VAL A 113 -5.68 -0.19 -14.18
N ALA A 114 -4.66 0.53 -14.67
CA ALA A 114 -3.36 -0.07 -14.96
C ALA A 114 -2.74 -0.69 -13.71
N GLU A 115 -2.76 0.02 -12.57
CA GLU A 115 -2.22 -0.48 -11.31
C GLU A 115 -2.95 -1.73 -10.81
N LEU A 116 -4.28 -1.77 -10.96
CA LEU A 116 -5.09 -2.92 -10.59
C LEU A 116 -4.85 -4.13 -11.49
N THR A 117 -4.60 -3.94 -12.79
CA THR A 117 -4.66 -5.03 -13.79
C THR A 117 -3.31 -5.45 -14.37
N ARG A 118 -2.33 -4.54 -14.39
CA ARG A 118 -1.01 -4.72 -14.99
C ARG A 118 0.12 -4.61 -13.97
N GLY A 119 -0.12 -3.91 -12.86
CA GLY A 119 0.82 -3.76 -11.75
C GLY A 119 1.13 -2.29 -11.44
N ILE A 120 1.61 -2.06 -10.23
CA ILE A 120 1.99 -0.73 -9.74
C ILE A 120 3.38 -0.38 -10.28
N GLY A 121 3.50 0.76 -10.97
CA GLY A 121 4.78 1.25 -11.50
C GLY A 121 5.74 1.72 -10.40
N THR A 122 6.99 1.99 -10.77
CA THR A 122 7.96 2.65 -9.89
C THR A 122 7.49 4.08 -9.64
N SER A 123 7.00 4.35 -8.43
CA SER A 123 6.57 5.67 -7.97
C SER A 123 7.30 5.99 -6.68
#